data_AF-S3UTG8-F1
#
_entry.id   AF-S3UTG8-F1
#
_cell.length_a   1.000
_cell.length_b   1.000
_cell.length_c   1.000
_cell.angle_alpha   90.00
_cell.angle_beta   90.00
_cell.angle_gamma   90.00
#
_symmetry.space_group_name_H-M   'P 1'
#
loop_
_entity.id
_entity.type
_entity.pdbx_description
1 polymer ?
#
loop_
_entity_poly.entity_id
_entity_poly.type
_entity_poly.pdbx_seq_one_letter_code
_entity_poly.pdbx_strand_id
1 'polypeptide(L)'
;MNFLNAKFGLPLIAILFLAVEQVGSSPANIFPRETPESKPLLRVLPAFRKEECDWAIRWDICLKCVRNGVRYAQRIHFFPSGPYREHGCYTEEKGFFLLEED
;
A
#
# COMPACT_ATOMS: atom_id res chain seq x y z
N MET A 1 16.04 22.33 53.56
CA MET A 1 14.72 22.83 53.12
C MET A 1 14.87 23.44 51.73
N ASN A 2 13.84 23.21 50.89
CA ASN A 2 13.58 23.73 49.54
C ASN A 2 14.23 22.93 48.39
N PHE A 3 13.55 21.94 47.79
CA PHE A 3 12.43 21.99 46.81
C PHE A 3 12.75 22.74 45.50
N LEU A 4 12.96 21.96 44.43
CA LEU A 4 12.73 22.25 43.01
C LEU A 4 12.88 20.89 42.29
N ASN A 5 11.84 20.06 42.14
CA ASN A 5 10.77 20.12 41.12
C ASN A 5 11.30 20.43 39.71
N ALA A 6 11.59 19.37 38.94
CA ALA A 6 11.55 19.40 37.49
C ALA A 6 10.96 18.06 37.02
N LYS A 7 9.64 18.05 36.84
CA LYS A 7 8.91 16.98 36.17
C LYS A 7 9.02 17.13 34.65
N PHE A 8 8.87 16.00 33.96
CA PHE A 8 8.53 15.85 32.54
C PHE A 8 9.62 16.16 31.50
N GLY A 9 10.44 15.14 31.23
CA GLY A 9 11.25 15.04 30.01
C GLY A 9 11.04 13.70 29.31
N LEU A 10 9.94 13.57 28.58
CA LEU A 10 9.66 12.49 27.61
C LEU A 10 8.45 12.92 26.76
N PRO A 11 8.39 12.70 25.44
CA PRO A 11 9.45 12.59 24.43
C PRO A 11 9.18 13.54 23.24
N LEU A 12 10.09 14.45 22.91
CA LEU A 12 9.96 15.28 21.69
C LEU A 12 10.10 14.47 20.37
N ILE A 13 10.44 13.18 20.47
CA ILE A 13 10.64 12.26 19.34
C ILE A 13 9.33 11.64 18.84
N ALA A 14 8.24 11.67 19.63
CA ALA A 14 6.96 11.07 19.21
C ALA A 14 6.18 11.90 18.18
N ILE A 15 6.54 13.17 17.95
CA ILE A 15 5.76 14.08 17.10
C ILE A 15 6.15 13.99 15.62
N LEU A 16 7.30 13.38 15.28
CA LEU A 16 7.72 13.19 13.89
C LEU A 16 7.06 11.99 13.16
N PHE A 17 6.29 11.17 13.87
CA PHE A 17 5.66 9.97 13.29
C PHE A 17 4.21 10.17 12.81
N LEU A 18 3.59 11.33 13.05
CA LEU A 18 2.14 11.53 12.84
C LEU A 18 1.76 12.30 11.56
N ALA A 19 2.64 12.35 10.56
CA ALA A 19 2.33 12.99 9.28
C ALA A 19 2.53 12.09 8.05
N VAL A 20 2.52 10.76 8.23
CA VAL A 20 2.18 9.88 7.10
C VAL A 20 0.66 9.85 7.03
N GLU A 21 0.10 10.91 6.43
CA GLU A 21 -1.31 10.97 6.08
C GLU A 21 -1.68 9.72 5.27
N GLN A 22 -2.68 9.01 5.77
CA GLN A 22 -3.40 7.94 5.10
C GLN A 22 -4.16 8.50 3.88
N VAL A 23 -3.44 8.92 2.85
CA VAL A 23 -4.04 9.13 1.54
C VAL A 23 -4.22 7.75 0.95
N GLY A 24 -5.41 7.18 1.13
CA GLY A 24 -5.85 6.01 0.39
C GLY A 24 -5.45 6.21 -1.07
N SER A 25 -4.62 5.29 -1.56
CA SER A 25 -3.89 5.47 -2.81
C SER A 25 -4.86 5.22 -3.97
N SER A 26 -5.73 6.19 -4.24
CA SER A 26 -6.57 6.22 -5.42
C SER A 26 -5.83 6.94 -6.55
N PRO A 27 -5.88 6.44 -7.78
CA PRO A 27 -5.26 7.13 -8.92
C PRO A 27 -5.75 8.57 -9.09
N ALA A 28 -7.03 8.83 -8.75
CA ALA A 28 -7.63 10.16 -8.87
C ALA A 28 -7.03 11.20 -7.89
N ASN A 29 -6.45 10.74 -6.78
CA ASN A 29 -5.77 11.63 -5.82
C ASN A 29 -4.36 11.98 -6.30
N ILE A 30 -3.68 11.07 -6.99
CA ILE A 30 -2.30 11.24 -7.45
C ILE A 30 -2.26 12.03 -8.76
N PHE A 31 -3.17 11.73 -9.69
CA PHE A 31 -3.27 12.36 -11.00
C PHE A 31 -4.62 13.07 -11.14
N PRO A 32 -4.84 14.19 -10.40
CA PRO A 32 -6.12 14.88 -10.42
C PRO A 32 -6.39 15.44 -11.81
N ARG A 33 -7.58 15.16 -12.35
CA ARG A 33 -8.06 15.60 -13.67
C ARG A 33 -7.36 14.95 -14.87
N GLU A 34 -6.48 13.97 -14.65
CA GLU A 34 -5.96 13.16 -15.74
C GLU A 34 -6.87 11.97 -16.01
N THR A 35 -7.02 11.63 -17.29
CA THR A 35 -7.70 10.41 -17.74
C THR A 35 -6.66 9.37 -18.13
N PRO A 36 -6.84 8.09 -17.77
CA PRO A 36 -5.96 7.03 -18.24
C PRO A 36 -5.95 6.97 -19.77
N GLU A 37 -4.76 6.82 -20.36
CA GLU A 37 -4.57 6.71 -21.82
C GLU A 37 -5.09 5.38 -22.38
N SER A 38 -5.22 4.37 -21.53
CA SER A 38 -5.64 3.02 -21.92
C SER A 38 -6.32 2.27 -20.77
N LYS A 39 -6.90 1.11 -21.11
CA LYS A 39 -7.44 0.20 -20.10
C LYS A 39 -6.31 -0.28 -19.16
N PRO A 40 -6.57 -0.40 -17.85
CA PRO A 40 -5.55 -0.85 -16.91
C PRO A 40 -5.03 -2.25 -17.24
N LEU A 41 -3.72 -2.46 -17.10
CA LEU A 41 -3.09 -3.76 -17.22
C LEU A 41 -3.16 -4.50 -15.88
N LEU A 42 -3.68 -5.72 -15.89
CA LEU A 42 -3.66 -6.61 -14.73
C LEU A 42 -2.49 -7.60 -14.85
N ARG A 43 -1.60 -7.59 -13.86
CA ARG A 43 -0.53 -8.57 -13.71
C ARG A 43 -0.77 -9.41 -12.47
N VAL A 44 -1.05 -10.69 -12.65
CA VAL A 44 -1.20 -11.64 -11.54
C VAL A 44 0.12 -12.40 -11.37
N LEU A 45 0.67 -12.42 -10.16
CA LEU A 45 1.86 -13.20 -9.89
C LEU A 45 1.47 -14.69 -9.71
N PRO A 46 2.29 -15.63 -10.20
CA PRO A 46 2.07 -17.06 -9.97
C PRO A 46 2.33 -17.47 -8.52
N ALA A 47 2.82 -16.55 -7.69
CA ALA A 47 3.31 -16.80 -6.35
C ALA A 47 2.19 -17.17 -5.36
N PHE A 48 2.38 -18.29 -4.68
CA PHE A 48 1.55 -18.75 -3.56
C PHE A 48 2.37 -19.01 -2.30
N ARG A 49 3.69 -18.84 -2.35
CA ARG A 49 4.58 -19.08 -1.21
C ARG A 49 5.16 -17.77 -0.71
N LYS A 50 5.47 -17.72 0.59
CA LYS A 50 5.92 -16.48 1.24
C LYS A 50 7.27 -16.03 0.72
N GLU A 51 8.16 -16.98 0.44
CA GLU A 51 9.48 -16.76 -0.15
C GLU A 51 9.43 -16.17 -1.57
N GLU A 52 8.31 -16.32 -2.28
CA GLU A 52 8.15 -15.74 -3.63
C GLU A 52 7.72 -14.25 -3.57
N CYS A 53 7.42 -13.73 -2.38
CA CYS A 53 7.09 -12.31 -2.19
C CYS A 53 8.32 -11.39 -2.17
N ASP A 54 9.54 -11.91 -2.15
CA ASP A 54 10.78 -11.12 -2.09
C ASP A 54 10.94 -10.16 -3.28
N TRP A 55 10.37 -10.51 -4.44
CA TRP A 55 10.40 -9.66 -5.64
C TRP A 55 9.21 -8.69 -5.73
N ALA A 56 8.23 -8.78 -4.83
CA ALA A 56 7.06 -7.93 -4.88
C ALA A 56 7.39 -6.51 -4.39
N ILE A 57 7.11 -5.51 -5.24
CA ILE A 57 7.26 -4.07 -4.89
C ILE A 57 6.56 -3.76 -3.55
N ARG A 58 5.42 -4.41 -3.29
CA ARG A 58 4.71 -4.40 -2.01
C ARG A 58 4.70 -5.80 -1.40
N TRP A 59 5.84 -6.19 -0.85
CA TRP A 59 6.05 -7.48 -0.17
C TRP A 59 5.04 -7.70 0.96
N ASP A 60 4.67 -6.64 1.69
CA ASP A 60 3.71 -6.64 2.78
C ASP A 60 2.31 -7.06 2.31
N ILE A 61 1.85 -6.51 1.17
CA ILE A 61 0.57 -6.87 0.55
C ILE A 61 0.65 -8.30 0.00
N CYS A 62 1.76 -8.67 -0.64
CA CYS A 62 1.96 -10.02 -1.15
C CYS A 62 1.85 -11.07 -0.04
N LEU A 63 2.53 -10.86 1.10
CA LEU A 63 2.47 -11.78 2.24
C LEU A 63 1.05 -11.89 2.82
N LYS A 64 0.28 -10.79 2.84
CA LYS A 64 -1.13 -10.82 3.25
C LYS A 64 -1.98 -11.65 2.26
N CYS A 65 -1.81 -11.45 0.94
CA CYS A 65 -2.51 -12.25 -0.08
C CYS A 65 -2.20 -13.74 0.06
N VAL A 66 -0.91 -14.09 0.15
CA VAL A 66 -0.44 -15.48 0.32
C VAL A 66 -1.00 -16.10 1.60
N ARG A 67 -1.01 -15.36 2.72
CA ARG A 67 -1.59 -15.83 3.99
C ARG A 67 -3.08 -16.16 3.86
N ASN A 68 -3.80 -15.41 3.03
CA ASN A 68 -5.21 -15.62 2.72
C ASN A 68 -5.44 -16.66 1.61
N GLY A 69 -4.39 -17.32 1.10
CA GLY A 69 -4.51 -18.33 0.05
C GLY A 69 -4.85 -17.77 -1.33
N VAL A 70 -4.65 -16.47 -1.56
CA VAL A 70 -4.97 -15.79 -2.82
C VAL A 70 -3.72 -15.24 -3.49
N ARG A 71 -3.77 -15.03 -4.81
CA ARG A 71 -2.59 -14.56 -5.56
C ARG A 71 -2.41 -13.06 -5.35
N TYR A 72 -1.16 -12.64 -5.20
CA TYR A 72 -0.84 -11.23 -5.30
C TYR A 72 -0.95 -10.75 -6.76
N ALA A 73 -1.49 -9.55 -6.94
CA ALA A 73 -1.68 -8.95 -8.24
C ALA A 73 -1.45 -7.45 -8.23
N GLN A 74 -1.18 -6.91 -9.40
CA GLN A 74 -0.96 -5.50 -9.62
C GLN A 74 -1.86 -5.00 -10.75
N ARG A 75 -2.57 -3.90 -10.52
CA ARG A 75 -3.35 -3.20 -11.54
C ARG A 75 -2.63 -1.90 -11.88
N ILE A 76 -2.22 -1.77 -13.14
CA ILE A 76 -1.39 -0.67 -13.63
C ILE A 76 -2.25 0.23 -14.51
N HIS A 77 -2.37 1.49 -14.12
CA HIS A 77 -3.03 2.53 -14.90
C HIS A 77 -1.97 3.38 -15.59
N PHE A 78 -2.19 3.74 -16.86
CA PHE A 78 -1.25 4.54 -17.64
C PHE A 78 -1.84 5.94 -17.80
N PHE A 79 -1.26 6.92 -17.10
CA PHE A 79 -1.62 8.33 -17.22
C PHE A 79 -0.53 9.09 -18.00
N PRO A 80 -0.87 10.25 -18.60
CA PRO A 80 0.12 11.09 -19.28
C PRO A 80 1.32 11.46 -18.40
N SER A 81 1.09 11.71 -17.11
CA SER A 81 2.17 12.03 -16.16
C SER A 81 2.96 10.81 -15.67
N GLY A 82 2.49 9.59 -15.95
CA GLY A 82 3.18 8.35 -15.62
C GLY A 82 2.28 7.21 -15.18
N PRO A 83 2.85 6.01 -14.97
CA PRO A 83 2.07 4.85 -14.54
C PRO A 83 1.73 4.92 -13.05
N TYR A 84 0.47 4.64 -12.73
CA TYR A 84 -0.01 4.41 -11.37
C TYR A 84 -0.16 2.91 -11.12
N ARG A 85 0.27 2.41 -9.96
CA ARG A 85 0.21 0.98 -9.63
C ARG A 85 -0.59 0.74 -8.36
N GLU A 86 -1.70 0.04 -8.49
CA GLU A 86 -2.44 -0.50 -7.37
C GLU A 86 -1.94 -1.90 -7.05
N HIS A 87 -1.82 -2.20 -5.77
CA HIS A 87 -1.30 -3.46 -5.25
C HIS A 87 -2.40 -4.16 -4.46
N GLY A 88 -2.72 -5.39 -4.82
CA GLY A 88 -3.84 -6.11 -4.22
C GLY A 88 -3.74 -7.61 -4.42
N CYS A 89 -4.85 -8.29 -4.19
CA CYS A 89 -4.98 -9.73 -4.38
C CYS A 89 -5.89 -10.07 -5.56
N TYR A 90 -5.85 -11.32 -6.00
CA TYR A 90 -6.61 -11.82 -7.14
C TYR A 90 -7.10 -13.26 -6.91
N THR A 91 -8.34 -13.51 -7.29
CA THR A 91 -8.88 -14.86 -7.56
C THR A 91 -9.60 -14.88 -8.90
N GLU A 92 -9.82 -16.06 -9.47
CA GLU A 92 -10.55 -16.18 -10.74
C GLU A 92 -12.00 -15.72 -10.59
N GLU A 93 -12.61 -15.95 -9.43
CA GLU A 93 -14.01 -15.66 -9.14
C GLU A 93 -14.27 -14.17 -8.88
N LYS A 94 -13.39 -13.52 -8.10
CA LYS A 94 -13.55 -12.11 -7.71
C LYS A 94 -12.81 -11.14 -8.64
N GLY A 95 -11.83 -11.63 -9.39
CA GLY A 95 -10.86 -10.79 -10.08
C GLY A 95 -9.93 -10.09 -9.08
N PHE A 96 -9.41 -8.91 -9.46
CA PHE A 96 -8.52 -8.12 -8.61
C PHE A 96 -9.31 -7.33 -7.56
N PHE A 97 -8.81 -7.35 -6.33
CA PHE A 97 -9.36 -6.57 -5.21
C PHE A 97 -8.25 -6.05 -4.29
N LEU A 98 -8.52 -4.91 -3.67
CA LEU A 98 -7.65 -4.35 -2.63
C LEU A 98 -7.93 -5.07 -1.31
N LEU A 99 -6.89 -5.27 -0.50
CA LEU A 99 -7.08 -5.65 0.90
C LEU A 99 -7.55 -4.41 1.66
N GLU A 100 -8.52 -4.60 2.55
CA GLU A 100 -8.90 -3.55 3.49
C GLU A 100 -7.70 -3.24 4.40
N GLU A 101 -7.47 -1.96 4.66
CA GLU A 101 -6.46 -1.52 5.63
C GLU A 101 -7.03 -1.77 7.04
N ASP A 102 -6.59 -2.85 7.68
CA ASP A 102 -6.79 -3.07 9.13
C ASP A 102 -6.03 -2.04 9.98
#